data_AF-A0A2E1JB57-F1
#
_entry.id   AF-A0A2E1JB57-F1
#
_cell.length_a   1.000
_cell.length_b   1.000
_cell.length_c   1.000
_cell.angle_alpha   90.00
_cell.angle_beta   90.00
_cell.angle_gamma   90.00
#
_symmetry.space_group_name_H-M   'P 1'
#
loop_
_entity.id
_entity.type
_entity.pdbx_description
1 polymer ?
#
loop_
_entity_poly.entity_id
_entity_poly.type
_entity_poly.pdbx_seq_one_letter_code
_entity_poly.pdbx_strand_id
1 'polypeptide(L)'
;MGIAMKYVDEYNGWSNYETWKMNLEFFDGYPWEDYEDLDMGFPSFGEYLKGMAEEWLEEITGDCNLLLKGMAEDWLVRVNWDEIADGIRSNYREV
;
A
#
# COMPACT_ATOMS: atom_id res chain seq x y z
N MET A 1 11.92 20.66 -30.30
CA MET A 1 11.98 19.21 -30.06
C MET A 1 11.08 18.96 -28.85
N GLY A 2 9.83 18.56 -29.09
CA GLY A 2 8.83 18.44 -28.03
C GLY A 2 9.08 17.18 -27.21
N ILE A 3 9.19 17.34 -25.90
CA ILE A 3 9.26 16.22 -24.96
C ILE A 3 7.83 15.70 -24.85
N ALA A 4 7.60 14.47 -25.29
CA ALA A 4 6.32 13.82 -25.05
C ALA A 4 6.19 13.60 -23.54
N MET A 5 5.34 14.40 -22.87
CA MET A 5 4.92 14.14 -21.50
C MET A 5 4.16 12.82 -21.52
N LYS A 6 4.74 11.78 -20.95
CA LYS A 6 4.09 10.49 -20.78
C LYS A 6 2.99 10.73 -19.74
N TYR A 7 1.73 10.82 -20.17
CA TYR A 7 0.62 10.73 -19.24
C TYR A 7 0.70 9.31 -18.67
N VAL A 8 1.24 9.19 -17.46
CA VAL A 8 1.06 7.98 -16.67
C VAL A 8 -0.42 8.00 -16.31
N ASP A 9 -1.15 6.95 -16.67
CA ASP A 9 -2.56 6.81 -16.29
C ASP A 9 -2.62 6.58 -14.78
N GLU A 10 -2.45 7.66 -14.01
CA GLU A 10 -2.53 7.67 -12.56
C GLU A 10 -3.99 7.47 -12.15
N TYR A 11 -4.23 6.59 -11.19
CA TYR A 11 -5.54 6.37 -10.61
C TYR A 11 -5.70 7.24 -9.37
N ASN A 12 -6.36 8.39 -9.52
CA ASN A 12 -6.51 9.39 -8.45
C ASN A 12 -5.16 9.84 -7.85
N GLY A 13 -4.13 9.99 -8.68
CA GLY A 13 -2.78 10.37 -8.26
C GLY A 13 -1.90 9.23 -7.75
N TRP A 14 -2.35 7.97 -7.86
CA TRP A 14 -1.58 6.78 -7.51
C TRP A 14 -1.20 5.97 -8.76
N SER A 15 -0.16 5.14 -8.68
CA SER A 15 0.31 4.34 -9.81
C SER A 15 -0.72 3.35 -10.39
N ASN A 16 -1.66 2.85 -9.59
CA ASN A 16 -2.73 1.96 -10.03
C ASN A 16 -3.93 1.95 -9.05
N TYR A 17 -5.00 1.25 -9.43
CA TYR A 17 -6.24 1.15 -8.65
C TYR A 17 -6.02 0.42 -7.31
N GLU A 18 -5.30 -0.69 -7.34
CA GLU A 18 -5.03 -1.55 -6.19
C GLU A 18 -4.29 -0.79 -5.09
N THR A 19 -3.27 0.00 -5.46
CA THR A 19 -2.51 0.87 -4.57
C THR A 19 -3.40 1.95 -3.97
N TRP A 20 -4.16 2.68 -4.79
CA TRP A 20 -5.08 3.72 -4.30
C TRP A 20 -6.11 3.15 -3.32
N LYS A 21 -6.78 2.05 -3.66
CA LYS A 21 -7.79 1.44 -2.79
C LYS A 21 -7.18 0.88 -1.52
N MET A 22 -6.01 0.25 -1.59
CA MET A 22 -5.34 -0.25 -0.40
C MET A 22 -5.01 0.88 0.56
N ASN A 23 -4.44 1.98 0.06
CA ASN A 23 -4.22 3.17 0.89
C ASN A 23 -5.54 3.65 1.50
N LEU A 24 -6.57 3.89 0.69
CA LEU A 24 -7.84 4.46 1.14
C LEU A 24 -8.59 3.61 2.17
N GLU A 25 -8.63 2.28 1.96
CA GLU A 25 -9.50 1.40 2.76
C GLU A 25 -8.78 0.79 3.97
N PHE A 26 -7.46 0.66 3.92
CA PHE A 26 -6.70 -0.06 4.94
C PHE A 26 -5.78 0.86 5.76
N PHE A 27 -5.14 1.85 5.14
CA PHE A 27 -4.12 2.67 5.80
C PHE A 27 -4.54 4.13 6.06
N ASP A 28 -5.52 4.65 5.33
CA ASP A 28 -6.04 6.00 5.53
C ASP A 28 -6.76 6.09 6.88
N GLY A 29 -6.44 7.13 7.65
CA GLY A 29 -6.93 7.31 9.03
C GLY A 29 -6.25 6.42 10.09
N TYR A 30 -5.26 5.61 9.73
CA TYR A 30 -4.45 4.90 10.72
C TYR A 30 -3.56 5.91 11.50
N PRO A 31 -3.39 5.77 12.83
CA PRO A 31 -2.67 6.74 13.65
C PRO A 31 -1.14 6.60 13.51
N TRP A 32 -0.61 7.00 12.35
CA TRP A 32 0.82 6.90 12.03
C TRP A 32 1.71 7.79 12.90
N GLU A 33 1.13 8.79 13.57
CA GLU A 33 1.82 9.69 14.50
C GLU A 33 2.44 8.99 15.72
N ASP A 34 1.89 7.84 16.12
CA ASP A 34 2.41 7.04 17.23
C ASP A 34 3.45 5.99 16.77
N TYR A 35 3.74 5.91 15.47
CA TYR A 35 4.70 4.95 14.91
C TYR A 35 6.12 5.53 14.86
N GLU A 36 7.00 5.08 15.74
CA GLU A 36 8.40 5.52 15.81
C GLU A 36 9.25 5.04 14.61
N ASP A 37 8.75 4.08 13.84
CA ASP A 37 9.49 3.31 12.85
C ASP A 37 9.24 3.72 11.38
N LEU A 38 8.66 4.90 11.13
CA LEU A 38 8.37 5.39 9.76
C LEU A 38 9.63 5.51 8.86
N ASP A 39 10.79 5.76 9.49
CA ASP A 39 12.09 5.85 8.81
C ASP A 39 12.87 4.52 8.83
N MET A 40 12.22 3.38 9.08
CA MET A 40 12.85 2.06 9.02
C MET A 40 13.56 1.82 7.68
N GLY A 41 14.83 1.39 7.78
CA GLY A 41 15.68 1.09 6.63
C GLY A 41 15.71 -0.40 6.24
N PHE A 42 15.37 -1.33 7.16
CA PHE A 42 15.27 -2.76 6.86
C PHE A 42 14.48 -3.54 7.95
N PRO A 43 13.45 -4.34 7.59
CA PRO A 43 12.78 -4.34 6.28
C PRO A 43 12.29 -2.94 5.93
N SER A 44 12.06 -2.67 4.63
CA SER A 44 11.57 -1.34 4.25
C SER A 44 10.21 -1.08 4.91
N PHE A 45 9.85 0.19 5.13
CA PHE A 45 8.51 0.49 5.63
C PHE A 45 7.41 -0.04 4.68
N GLY A 46 7.65 -0.06 3.36
CA GLY A 46 6.76 -0.70 2.40
C GLY A 46 6.60 -2.20 2.62
N GLU A 47 7.69 -2.92 2.87
CA GLU A 47 7.65 -4.35 3.23
C GLU A 47 6.91 -4.59 4.55
N TYR A 48 7.06 -3.70 5.52
CA TYR A 48 6.31 -3.74 6.78
C TYR A 48 4.80 -3.60 6.55
N LEU A 49 4.38 -2.59 5.78
CA LEU A 49 2.96 -2.37 5.44
C LEU A 49 2.38 -3.57 4.70
N LYS A 50 3.14 -4.16 3.77
CA LYS A 50 2.75 -5.39 3.09
C LYS A 50 2.52 -6.53 4.08
N GLY A 51 3.42 -6.73 5.04
CA GLY A 51 3.28 -7.75 6.08
C GLY A 51 2.01 -7.56 6.92
N MET A 52 1.67 -6.32 7.30
CA MET A 52 0.41 -6.03 8.00
C MET A 52 -0.82 -6.44 7.19
N ALA A 53 -0.82 -6.14 5.89
CA ALA A 53 -1.93 -6.49 5.00
C ALA A 53 -2.04 -8.01 4.78
N GLU A 54 -0.91 -8.72 4.67
CA GLU A 54 -0.87 -10.19 4.54
C GLU A 54 -1.35 -10.89 5.82
N GLU A 55 -0.95 -10.39 7.00
CA GLU A 55 -1.42 -10.90 8.29
C GLU A 55 -2.93 -10.69 8.44
N TRP A 56 -3.43 -9.49 8.18
CA TRP A 56 -4.86 -9.20 8.19
C TRP A 56 -5.63 -10.09 7.21
N LEU A 57 -5.08 -10.31 6.00
CA LEU A 57 -5.70 -11.19 5.01
C LEU A 57 -5.81 -12.62 5.53
N GLU A 58 -4.78 -13.15 6.18
CA GLU A 58 -4.81 -14.48 6.80
C GLU A 58 -5.89 -14.56 7.89
N GLU A 59 -6.02 -13.54 8.74
CA GLU A 59 -7.06 -13.49 9.78
C GLU A 59 -8.47 -13.55 9.21
N ILE A 60 -8.74 -12.83 8.11
CA ILE A 60 -10.09 -12.80 7.50
C ILE A 60 -10.36 -13.99 6.58
N THR A 61 -9.33 -14.60 6.00
CA THR A 61 -9.47 -15.69 5.01
C THR A 61 -9.07 -17.06 5.52
N GLY A 62 -8.70 -17.23 6.80
CA GLY A 62 -8.21 -18.50 7.34
C GLY A 62 -9.07 -19.73 7.01
N ASP A 63 -10.40 -19.58 7.01
CA ASP A 63 -11.36 -20.64 6.64
C ASP A 63 -11.98 -20.48 5.24
N CYS A 64 -11.53 -19.50 4.45
CA CYS A 64 -12.02 -19.29 3.09
C CYS A 64 -11.52 -20.38 2.13
N ASN A 65 -12.25 -20.58 1.02
CA ASN A 65 -11.78 -21.47 -0.02
C ASN A 65 -10.56 -20.89 -0.75
N LEU A 66 -9.76 -21.78 -1.36
CA LEU A 66 -8.50 -21.42 -2.04
C LEU A 66 -8.67 -20.41 -3.18
N LEU A 67 -9.84 -20.35 -3.82
CA LEU A 67 -10.09 -19.38 -4.88
C LEU A 67 -10.18 -17.96 -4.32
N LEU A 68 -10.95 -17.76 -3.24
CA LEU A 68 -11.08 -16.46 -2.60
C LEU A 68 -9.76 -15.98 -2.01
N LYS A 69 -9.03 -16.87 -1.33
CA LYS A 69 -7.69 -16.56 -0.79
C LYS A 69 -6.73 -16.18 -1.91
N GLY A 70 -6.63 -16.99 -2.96
CA GLY A 70 -5.73 -16.72 -4.08
C GLY A 70 -6.06 -15.44 -4.86
N MET A 71 -7.33 -15.07 -4.97
CA MET A 71 -7.73 -13.78 -5.58
C MET A 71 -7.28 -12.59 -4.73
N ALA A 72 -7.38 -12.68 -3.41
CA ALA A 72 -6.91 -11.64 -2.52
C ALA A 72 -5.38 -11.54 -2.49
N GLU A 73 -4.68 -12.67 -2.51
CA GLU A 73 -3.21 -12.71 -2.62
C GLU A 73 -2.73 -12.09 -3.95
N ASP A 74 -3.36 -12.40 -5.09
CA ASP A 74 -3.04 -11.77 -6.39
C ASP A 74 -3.26 -10.26 -6.37
N TRP A 75 -4.26 -9.79 -5.62
CA TRP A 75 -4.50 -8.36 -5.41
C TRP A 75 -3.32 -7.70 -4.69
N LEU A 76 -2.87 -8.27 -3.56
CA LEU A 76 -1.77 -7.71 -2.76
C LEU A 76 -0.45 -7.65 -3.55
N VAL A 77 -0.25 -8.56 -4.52
CA VAL A 77 0.92 -8.55 -5.41
C VAL A 77 0.95 -7.32 -6.33
N ARG A 78 -0.21 -6.73 -6.66
CA ARG A 78 -0.32 -5.57 -7.56
C ARG A 78 -0.16 -4.22 -6.86
N VAL A 79 -0.23 -4.20 -5.54
CA VAL A 79 -0.09 -3.00 -4.73
C VAL A 79 1.35 -2.51 -4.77
N ASN A 80 1.54 -1.22 -5.00
CA ASN A 80 2.82 -0.56 -4.89
C ASN A 80 3.06 -0.11 -3.44
N TRP A 81 3.63 -1.00 -2.63
CA TRP A 81 3.82 -0.78 -1.19
C TRP A 81 4.77 0.36 -0.86
N ASP A 82 5.79 0.58 -1.68
CA ASP A 82 6.74 1.68 -1.48
C ASP A 82 6.06 3.04 -1.70
N GLU A 83 5.13 3.14 -2.64
CA GLU A 83 4.36 4.37 -2.86
C GLU A 83 3.40 4.69 -1.72
N ILE A 84 2.79 3.66 -1.11
CA ILE A 84 2.00 3.86 0.13
C ILE A 84 2.89 4.35 1.26
N ALA A 85 4.06 3.72 1.45
CA ALA A 85 5.04 4.14 2.45
C ALA A 85 5.48 5.60 2.26
N ASP A 86 5.78 6.00 1.01
CA ASP A 86 6.17 7.37 0.70
C ASP A 86 5.01 8.37 0.88
N GLY A 87 3.77 7.98 0.56
CA GLY A 87 2.57 8.76 0.84
C GLY A 87 2.37 9.04 2.32
N ILE A 88 2.48 8.01 3.16
CA ILE A 88 2.37 8.13 4.63
C ILE A 88 3.47 9.06 5.17
N ARG A 89 4.73 8.85 4.77
CA ARG A 89 5.85 9.70 5.20
C ARG A 89 5.70 11.16 4.76
N SER A 90 5.22 11.39 3.54
CA SER A 90 5.01 12.74 3.02
C SER A 90 3.96 13.48 3.83
N ASN A 91 2.82 12.83 4.08
CA ASN A 91 1.76 13.40 4.93
C ASN A 91 2.26 13.68 6.36
N TYR A 92 3.12 12.83 6.93
CA TYR A 92 3.70 13.06 8.26
C TYR A 92 4.70 14.21 8.28
N ARG A 93 5.57 14.34 7.26
CA ARG A 93 6.60 15.39 7.18
C ARG A 93 6.05 16.78 6.85
N GLU A 94 4.80 16.88 6.38
CA GLU A 94 4.11 18.14 6.14
C GLU A 94 3.40 18.73 7.38
N VAL A 95 3.35 17.96 8.48
CA VAL A 95 2.79 18.37 9.80
C VAL A 95 3.91 18.79 10.75
#